data_AF-A0A078JWY7-F1
#
_entry.id   AF-A0A078JWY7-F1
#
_cell.length_a   1.000
_cell.length_b   1.000
_cell.length_c   1.000
_cell.angle_alpha   90.00
_cell.angle_beta   90.00
_cell.angle_gamma   90.00
#
_symmetry.space_group_name_H-M   'P 1'
#
loop_
_entity.id
_entity.type
_entity.pdbx_description
1 polymer ?
#
loop_
_entity_poly.entity_id
_entity_poly.type
_entity_poly.pdbx_seq_one_letter_code
_entity_poly.pdbx_strand_id
1 'polypeptide(L)' 'MAYHQKFAAYIGADFFRCGALYAWNAREDAIYLSKNRKPEKFMYNWIVE' A
#
# COMPACT_ATOMS: atom_id res chain seq x y z
N MET A 1 8.99 0.75 20.91
CA MET A 1 8.36 -0.20 19.99
C MET A 1 8.81 0.16 18.60
N ALA A 2 9.37 -0.82 17.90
CA ALA A 2 9.66 -0.68 16.48
C ALA A 2 8.51 -1.35 15.72
N TYR A 3 8.03 -0.69 14.66
CA TYR A 3 7.02 -1.25 13.76
C TYR A 3 7.67 -1.52 12.43
N HIS A 4 7.43 -2.69 11.86
CA HIS A 4 7.92 -3.03 10.54
C HIS A 4 6.86 -3.76 9.73
N GLN A 5 6.95 -3.69 8.41
CA GLN A 5 6.12 -4.45 7.48
C GLN A 5 6.83 -4.56 6.14
N LYS A 6 6.74 -5.73 5.49
CA LYS A 6 7.32 -6.00 4.17
C LYS A 6 6.20 -6.41 3.21
N PHE A 7 6.02 -5.64 2.14
CA PHE A 7 4.99 -5.91 1.14
C PHE A 7 5.44 -5.49 -0.26
N ALA A 8 4.77 -6.02 -1.29
CA ALA A 8 4.98 -5.61 -2.67
C ALA A 8 4.20 -4.33 -2.96
N ALA A 9 4.91 -3.22 -3.21
CA ALA A 9 4.28 -1.94 -3.51
C ALA A 9 3.54 -1.93 -4.86
N TYR A 10 3.95 -2.81 -5.79
CA TYR A 10 3.35 -2.97 -7.11
C TYR A 10 3.36 -4.44 -7.51
N ILE A 11 2.26 -4.91 -8.11
CA ILE A 11 2.16 -6.22 -8.74
C ILE A 11 2.01 -5.97 -10.25
N GLY A 12 2.84 -6.66 -11.03
CA GLY A 12 2.78 -6.64 -12.49
C GLY A 12 1.40 -7.00 -13.03
N ALA A 13 1.17 -6.68 -14.30
CA ALA A 13 -0.04 -7.05 -15.03
C ALA A 13 0.31 -7.41 -16.47
N ASP A 14 -0.55 -8.24 -17.07
CA ASP A 14 -0.42 -8.69 -18.47
C ASP A 14 -0.68 -7.57 -19.50
N PHE A 15 -1.03 -6.36 -19.03
CA PHE A 15 -1.30 -5.19 -19.85
C PHE A 15 -0.61 -3.94 -19.29
N PHE A 16 -0.26 -3.00 -20.18
CA PHE A 16 0.37 -1.74 -19.81
C PHE A 16 -0.53 -0.94 -18.85
N ARG A 17 0.02 -0.60 -17.67
CA ARG A 17 -0.64 0.24 -16.65
C ARG A 17 -0.11 1.67 -16.66
N CYS A 18 0.26 2.19 -17.84
CA CYS A 18 0.71 3.57 -17.98
C CYS A 18 -0.34 4.53 -17.39
N GLY A 19 0.07 5.40 -16.48
CA GLY A 19 -0.82 6.30 -15.75
C GLY A 19 -1.48 5.73 -14.50
N ALA A 20 -1.25 4.46 -14.14
CA ALA A 20 -1.72 3.91 -12.87
C ALA A 20 -0.91 4.48 -11.70
N LEU A 21 -1.61 5.02 -10.71
CA LEU A 21 -1.04 5.61 -9.51
C LEU A 21 -1.38 4.74 -8.30
N TYR A 22 -0.35 4.33 -7.55
CA TYR A 22 -0.46 3.61 -6.29
C TYR A 22 0.11 4.51 -5.20
N ALA A 23 -0.74 5.00 -4.30
CA ALA A 23 -0.33 5.83 -3.18
C ALA A 23 -0.48 5.02 -1.88
N TRP A 24 0.65 4.73 -1.24
CA TRP A 24 0.72 4.00 0.02
C TRP A 24 0.78 5.01 1.18
N ASN A 25 -0.14 4.86 2.13
CA ASN A 25 -0.25 5.73 3.30
C ASN A 25 0.03 4.89 4.55
N ALA A 26 1.21 5.08 5.14
CA ALA A 26 1.63 4.44 6.37
C ALA A 26 1.20 5.32 7.55
N ARG A 27 0.27 4.83 8.37
CA ARG A 27 -0.27 5.49 9.56
C ARG A 27 0.10 4.72 10.81
N GLU A 28 -0.17 5.28 11.99
CA GLU A 28 0.14 4.61 13.25
C GLU A 28 -0.66 3.30 13.45
N ASP A 29 -1.90 3.24 12.94
CA ASP A 29 -2.77 2.09 13.07
C ASP A 29 -2.48 1.01 12.01
N ALA A 30 -2.26 1.41 10.76
CA ALA A 30 -2.10 0.49 9.64
C ALA A 30 -1.48 1.12 8.39
N ILE A 31 -1.31 0.30 7.36
CA ILE A 31 -0.88 0.70 6.02
C ILE A 31 -2.05 0.59 5.05
N TYR A 32 -2.33 1.70 4.37
CA TYR A 32 -3.43 1.85 3.41
C TYR A 32 -2.92 2.08 1.99
N LEU A 33 -3.77 1.78 1.00
CA LEU A 33 -3.49 1.97 -0.41
C LEU A 33 -4.64 2.69 -1.12
N SER A 34 -4.33 3.81 -1.78
CA SER A 34 -5.17 4.42 -2.80
C SER A 34 -4.68 4.03 -4.19
N LYS A 35 -5.60 3.63 -5.07
CA LYS A 35 -5.33 3.36 -6.49
C LYS A 35 -6.04 4.39 -7.36
N ASN A 36 -5.31 5.08 -8.23
CA ASN A 36 -5.84 6.06 -9.17
C ASN A 36 -6.73 7.12 -8.50
N ARG A 37 -6.26 7.67 -7.37
CA ARG A 37 -6.97 8.70 -6.56
C ARG A 37 -8.32 8.25 -6.00
N LYS A 38 -8.62 6.95 -6.04
CA LYS A 38 -9.81 6.39 -5.37
C LYS A 38 -9.60 6.38 -3.85
N PRO A 39 -10.68 6.27 -3.06
CA PRO A 39 -10.57 6.13 -1.62
C PRO A 39 -9.60 5.03 -1.22
N GLU A 40 -8.86 5.30 -0.15
CA GLU A 40 -7.88 4.39 0.40
C GLU A 40 -8.55 3.12 0.92
N LYS A 41 -7.84 2.01 0.80
CA LYS A 41 -8.23 0.72 1.37
C LYS A 41 -7.17 0.26 2.34
N PHE A 42 -7.61 -0.29 3.47
CA PHE A 42 -6.72 -0.99 4.39
C PHE A 42 -6.04 -2.16 3.66
N MET A 43 -4.72 -2.32 3.86
CA MET A 43 -3.94 -3.37 3.23
C MET A 43 -3.18 -4.23 4.23
N TYR A 44 -2.48 -3.61 5.18
CA TYR A 44 -1.61 -4.33 6.12
C TYR A 44 -1.64 -3.72 7.51
N ASN A 45 -1.60 -4.58 8.53
CA ASN A 45 -1.28 -4.20 9.90
C ASN A 45 0.24 -4.09 10.09
N TRP A 46 0.68 -3.36 11.10
CA TRP A 46 2.08 -3.38 11.53
C TRP A 46 2.44 -4.68 12.24
N ILE A 47 3.69 -5.11 12.05
CA ILE A 47 4.33 -6.11 12.92
C ILE A 47 5.10 -5.33 13.99
N VAL A 48 4.86 -5.67 15.25
CA VAL A 48 5.44 -4.98 16.41
C VAL A 48 6.61 -5.81 16.94
N GLU A 49 7.75 -5.16 17.17
CA GLU A 49 8.92 -5.68 17.88
C GLU A 49 9.06 -5.06 19.28
#